data_AF-A0A4P7HC12-F1
#
_entry.id   AF-A0A4P7HC12-F1
#
_cell.length_a   1.000
_cell.length_b   1.000
_cell.length_c   1.000
_cell.angle_alpha   90.00
_cell.angle_beta   90.00
_cell.angle_gamma   90.00
#
_symmetry.space_group_name_H-M   'P 1'
#
loop_
_entity.id
_entity.type
_entity.pdbx_description
1 polymer ?
#
loop_
_entity_poly.entity_id
_entity_poly.type
_entity_poly.pdbx_seq_one_letter_code
_entity_poly.pdbx_strand_id
1 'polypeptide(L)'
;MNTANTSPSTKQPGPQYYPCRYSWRHLARDEAAALWHELIDWVDWLRATYQLGSRIPGCWFQHDGVREELTALMAAHTAAYWCDTETADLPREDMTAWHTQWLWPTVERLTKISDFSGCQPRRCRYTPQPQPTLPSIAEYITADLDDRDNTRHASEPPSAAITHGDRQQH
;
A
#
# COMPACT_ATOMS: atom_id res chain seq x y z
N MET A 1 -37.56 33.10 30.56
CA MET A 1 -37.79 31.74 30.01
C MET A 1 -36.82 31.59 28.84
N ASN A 2 -35.67 30.94 29.08
CA ASN A 2 -34.65 30.75 28.05
C ASN A 2 -34.87 29.38 27.39
N THR A 3 -35.22 29.39 26.12
CA THR A 3 -35.22 28.20 25.26
C THR A 3 -33.78 27.88 24.88
N ALA A 4 -33.26 26.77 25.40
CA ALA A 4 -32.00 26.19 24.96
C ALA A 4 -32.17 25.63 23.54
N ASN A 5 -31.37 26.13 22.60
CA ASN A 5 -31.31 25.66 21.23
C ASN A 5 -30.21 24.60 21.15
N THR A 6 -30.58 23.32 21.13
CA THR A 6 -29.64 22.21 20.93
C THR A 6 -29.64 21.82 19.46
N SER A 7 -28.70 22.35 18.69
CA SER A 7 -28.42 21.83 17.34
C SER A 7 -27.70 20.48 17.45
N PRO A 8 -28.12 19.44 16.73
CA PRO A 8 -27.38 18.19 16.66
C PRO A 8 -26.13 18.38 15.78
N SER A 9 -24.98 17.96 16.30
CA SER A 9 -23.71 17.98 15.57
C SER A 9 -23.71 16.89 14.49
N THR A 10 -23.87 17.28 13.23
CA THR A 10 -23.78 16.39 12.08
C THR A 10 -22.31 16.09 11.79
N LYS A 11 -21.82 14.88 12.14
CA LYS A 11 -20.50 14.39 11.70
C LYS A 11 -20.46 14.37 10.17
N GLN A 12 -19.66 15.22 9.55
CA GLN A 12 -19.36 15.14 8.12
C GLN A 12 -18.66 13.81 7.80
N PRO A 13 -19.09 13.07 6.75
CA PRO A 13 -18.38 11.88 6.32
C PRO A 13 -16.99 12.30 5.79
N GLY A 14 -15.94 11.64 6.25
CA GLY A 14 -14.56 11.85 5.80
C GLY A 14 -14.38 11.48 4.32
N PRO A 15 -13.20 11.73 3.75
CA PRO A 15 -12.91 11.43 2.35
C PRO A 15 -13.12 9.93 2.06
N GLN A 16 -13.85 9.65 0.98
CA GLN A 16 -14.06 8.29 0.50
C GLN A 16 -12.85 7.85 -0.31
N TYR A 17 -12.18 6.79 0.12
CA TYR A 17 -11.02 6.22 -0.57
C TYR A 17 -11.46 5.12 -1.54
N TYR A 18 -10.87 5.11 -2.74
CA TYR A 18 -11.11 4.10 -3.78
C TYR A 18 -9.79 3.42 -4.18
N PRO A 19 -9.78 2.10 -4.43
CA PRO A 19 -8.59 1.42 -4.93
C PRO A 19 -8.24 1.96 -6.33
N CYS A 20 -6.95 2.12 -6.61
CA CYS A 20 -6.50 2.49 -7.96
C CYS A 20 -6.62 1.31 -8.93
N ARG A 21 -6.62 1.59 -10.24
CA ARG A 21 -6.74 0.59 -11.32
C ARG A 21 -5.66 -0.49 -11.35
N TYR A 22 -4.59 -0.33 -10.57
CA TYR A 22 -3.48 -1.28 -10.46
C TYR A 22 -3.65 -2.27 -9.30
N SER A 23 -4.73 -2.14 -8.51
CA SER A 23 -4.93 -2.95 -7.31
C SER A 23 -5.55 -4.31 -7.64
N TRP A 24 -4.71 -5.28 -8.01
CA TRP A 24 -5.14 -6.66 -8.37
C TRP A 24 -6.18 -7.28 -7.44
N ARG A 25 -6.04 -7.06 -6.12
CA ARG A 25 -6.96 -7.56 -5.09
C ARG A 25 -8.41 -7.07 -5.25
N HIS A 26 -8.62 -5.92 -5.88
CA HIS A 26 -9.92 -5.27 -5.98
C HIS A 26 -10.48 -5.21 -7.40
N LEU A 27 -9.77 -5.76 -8.39
CA LEU A 27 -10.21 -5.74 -9.78
C LEU A 27 -11.33 -6.74 -10.04
N ALA A 28 -12.34 -6.30 -10.79
CA ALA A 28 -13.26 -7.21 -11.46
C ALA A 28 -12.56 -7.95 -12.59
N ARG A 29 -13.20 -9.00 -13.12
CA ARG A 29 -12.65 -9.88 -14.15
C ARG A 29 -12.13 -9.12 -15.38
N ASP A 30 -12.93 -8.19 -15.89
CA ASP A 30 -12.60 -7.48 -17.13
C ASP A 30 -11.49 -6.44 -16.90
N GLU A 31 -11.48 -5.80 -15.73
CA GLU A 31 -10.40 -4.88 -15.33
C GLU A 31 -9.08 -5.62 -15.14
N ALA A 32 -9.12 -6.80 -14.51
CA ALA A 32 -7.95 -7.66 -14.37
C ALA A 32 -7.43 -8.15 -15.72
N ALA A 33 -8.33 -8.48 -16.66
CA ALA A 33 -7.93 -8.87 -18.02
C ALA A 33 -7.23 -7.73 -18.76
N ALA A 34 -7.76 -6.50 -18.67
CA ALA A 34 -7.11 -5.32 -19.25
C ALA A 34 -5.72 -5.08 -18.63
N LEU A 35 -5.61 -5.13 -17.30
CA LEU A 35 -4.32 -4.94 -16.64
C LEU A 35 -3.32 -6.07 -16.97
N TRP A 36 -3.77 -7.31 -17.15
CA TRP A 36 -2.91 -8.40 -17.60
C TRP A 36 -2.31 -8.12 -18.98
N HIS A 37 -3.10 -7.62 -19.92
CA HIS A 37 -2.61 -7.28 -21.25
C HIS A 37 -1.56 -6.16 -21.21
N GLU A 38 -1.85 -5.07 -20.47
CA GLU A 38 -0.90 -3.98 -20.27
C GLU A 38 0.41 -4.48 -19.63
N LEU A 39 0.30 -5.28 -18.56
CA LEU A 39 1.46 -5.75 -17.82
C LEU A 39 2.32 -6.72 -18.63
N ILE A 40 1.71 -7.63 -19.39
CA ILE A 40 2.46 -8.59 -20.22
C ILE A 40 3.29 -7.86 -21.27
N ASP A 41 2.66 -6.94 -22.02
CA ASP A 41 3.34 -6.17 -23.06
C ASP A 41 4.51 -5.36 -22.48
N TRP A 42 4.26 -4.67 -21.37
CA TRP A 42 5.28 -3.86 -20.72
C TRP A 42 6.42 -4.70 -20.12
N VAL A 43 6.12 -5.84 -19.48
CA VAL A 43 7.15 -6.73 -18.93
C VAL A 43 8.00 -7.36 -20.03
N ASP A 44 7.40 -7.70 -21.18
CA ASP A 44 8.16 -8.22 -22.32
C ASP A 44 9.12 -7.16 -22.88
N TRP A 45 8.67 -5.91 -23.03
CA TRP A 45 9.54 -4.79 -23.38
C TRP A 45 10.67 -4.60 -22.34
N LEU A 46 10.36 -4.61 -21.05
CA LEU A 46 11.34 -4.43 -19.98
C LEU A 46 12.40 -5.53 -20.02
N ARG A 47 11.96 -6.79 -20.13
CA ARG A 47 12.85 -7.96 -20.16
C ARG A 47 13.78 -7.94 -21.35
N ALA A 48 13.28 -7.54 -22.53
CA ALA A 48 14.08 -7.43 -23.74
C ALA A 48 15.07 -6.26 -23.66
N THR A 49 14.60 -5.07 -23.28
CA THR A 49 15.39 -3.83 -23.25
C THR A 49 16.58 -3.92 -22.29
N TYR A 50 16.35 -4.46 -21.09
CA TYR A 50 17.36 -4.53 -20.03
C TYR A 50 18.00 -5.92 -19.88
N GLN A 51 17.71 -6.85 -20.80
CA GLN A 51 18.23 -8.23 -20.80
C GLN A 51 18.01 -8.98 -19.47
N LEU A 52 16.82 -8.82 -18.88
CA LEU A 52 16.52 -9.28 -17.51
C LEU A 52 16.05 -10.74 -17.43
N GLY A 53 16.27 -11.56 -18.45
CA GLY A 53 15.74 -12.94 -18.49
C GLY A 53 16.15 -13.83 -17.30
N SER A 54 17.30 -13.56 -16.68
CA SER A 54 17.79 -14.26 -15.48
C SER A 54 17.26 -13.70 -14.15
N ARG A 55 16.71 -12.48 -14.16
CA ARG A 55 16.18 -11.80 -12.97
C ARG A 55 14.65 -11.73 -12.95
N ILE A 56 14.05 -11.76 -14.13
CA ILE A 56 12.61 -11.83 -14.36
C ILE A 56 12.39 -13.05 -15.28
N PRO A 57 12.23 -14.26 -14.69
CA PRO A 57 12.07 -15.48 -15.47
C PRO A 57 10.76 -15.46 -16.25
N GLY A 58 10.66 -16.27 -17.31
CA GLY A 58 9.47 -16.33 -18.16
C GLY A 58 8.18 -16.76 -17.43
N CYS A 59 8.31 -17.33 -16.23
CA CYS A 59 7.20 -17.70 -15.36
C CYS A 59 6.83 -16.63 -14.32
N TRP A 60 7.35 -15.40 -14.42
CA TRP A 60 7.12 -14.30 -13.47
C TRP A 60 5.66 -14.14 -13.05
N PHE A 61 4.71 -14.35 -13.97
CA PHE A 61 3.27 -14.22 -13.74
C PHE A 61 2.71 -15.24 -12.74
N GLN A 62 3.42 -16.34 -12.47
CA GLN A 62 3.05 -17.35 -11.48
C GLN A 62 3.44 -16.93 -10.06
N HIS A 63 4.26 -15.89 -9.92
CA HIS A 63 4.75 -15.40 -8.64
C HIS A 63 3.99 -14.12 -8.26
N ASP A 64 2.97 -14.24 -7.42
CA ASP A 64 2.06 -13.13 -7.11
C ASP A 64 2.79 -11.87 -6.62
N GLY A 65 3.76 -12.02 -5.71
CA GLY A 65 4.56 -10.88 -5.24
C GLY A 65 5.38 -10.20 -6.34
N VAL A 66 5.85 -10.95 -7.33
CA VAL A 66 6.55 -10.42 -8.50
C VAL A 66 5.57 -9.66 -9.41
N ARG A 67 4.35 -10.18 -9.59
CA ARG A 67 3.29 -9.48 -10.34
C ARG A 67 2.99 -8.12 -9.71
N GLU A 68 2.82 -8.05 -8.39
CA GLU A 68 2.55 -6.78 -7.69
C GLU A 68 3.68 -5.76 -7.89
N GLU A 69 4.95 -6.16 -7.68
CA GLU A 69 6.12 -5.30 -7.85
C GLU A 69 6.30 -4.81 -9.29
N LEU A 70 6.10 -5.70 -10.28
CA LEU A 70 6.18 -5.32 -11.70
C LEU A 70 5.05 -4.37 -12.09
N THR A 71 3.85 -4.54 -11.53
CA THR A 71 2.73 -3.62 -11.75
C THR A 71 3.04 -2.23 -11.19
N ALA A 72 3.59 -2.16 -9.98
CA ALA A 72 3.99 -0.90 -9.38
C ALA A 72 5.11 -0.21 -10.18
N LEU A 73 6.10 -0.97 -10.65
CA LEU A 73 7.18 -0.44 -11.48
C LEU A 73 6.68 0.06 -12.85
N MET A 74 5.74 -0.65 -13.47
CA MET A 74 5.06 -0.23 -14.70
C MET A 74 4.28 1.08 -14.47
N ALA A 75 3.55 1.19 -13.37
CA ALA A 75 2.82 2.41 -13.04
C ALA A 75 3.77 3.60 -12.84
N ALA A 76 4.89 3.38 -12.14
CA ALA A 76 5.93 4.40 -11.97
C ALA A 76 6.61 4.78 -13.30
N HIS A 77 6.83 3.81 -14.19
CA HIS A 77 7.32 4.07 -15.55
C HIS A 77 6.33 4.94 -16.31
N THR A 78 5.05 4.58 -16.26
CA THR A 78 3.98 5.34 -16.92
C THR A 78 3.97 6.78 -16.41
N ALA A 79 4.04 7.00 -15.10
CA ALA A 79 4.07 8.33 -14.50
C ALA A 79 5.31 9.16 -14.91
N ALA A 80 6.47 8.54 -15.08
CA ALA A 80 7.69 9.25 -15.51
C ALA A 80 7.71 9.55 -17.02
N TYR A 81 7.07 8.72 -17.84
CA TYR A 81 7.16 8.77 -19.30
C TYR A 81 5.94 9.41 -19.99
N TRP A 82 4.78 9.42 -19.34
CA TRP A 82 3.57 10.07 -19.86
C TRP A 82 3.39 11.45 -19.24
N CYS A 83 3.05 12.42 -20.09
CA CYS A 83 2.74 13.79 -19.71
C CYS A 83 1.70 14.37 -20.67
N ASP A 84 1.18 15.54 -20.33
CA ASP A 84 0.32 16.29 -21.24
C ASP A 84 1.09 16.74 -22.48
N THR A 85 0.39 16.85 -23.61
CA THR A 85 0.98 17.23 -24.90
C THR A 85 1.72 18.57 -24.86
N GLU A 86 1.30 19.48 -23.99
CA GLU A 86 1.92 20.80 -23.80
C GLU A 86 3.32 20.73 -23.17
N THR A 87 3.64 19.62 -22.49
CA THR A 87 4.92 19.42 -21.77
C THR A 87 5.78 18.32 -22.37
N ALA A 88 5.36 17.74 -23.51
CA ALA A 88 6.02 16.59 -24.13
C ALA A 88 7.48 16.83 -24.51
N ASP A 89 7.83 18.06 -24.90
CA ASP A 89 9.18 18.44 -25.32
C ASP A 89 10.02 19.03 -24.18
N LEU A 90 9.46 19.14 -22.96
CA LEU A 90 10.19 19.69 -21.82
C LEU A 90 11.10 18.62 -21.17
N PRO A 91 12.30 19.00 -20.69
CA PRO A 91 13.16 18.09 -19.93
C PRO A 91 12.48 17.57 -18.67
N ARG A 92 12.68 16.29 -18.34
CA ARG A 92 12.13 15.65 -17.13
C ARG A 92 13.17 14.83 -16.39
N GLU A 93 13.29 15.05 -15.09
CA GLU A 93 14.22 14.30 -14.23
C GLU A 93 13.66 12.95 -13.79
N ASP A 94 12.34 12.78 -13.82
CA ASP A 94 11.64 11.57 -13.38
C ASP A 94 12.09 10.32 -14.14
N MET A 95 12.54 10.46 -15.39
CA MET A 95 13.08 9.35 -16.18
C MET A 95 14.38 8.80 -15.59
N THR A 96 15.25 9.69 -15.09
CA THR A 96 16.48 9.31 -14.40
C THR A 96 16.17 8.76 -13.00
N ALA A 97 15.22 9.40 -12.29
CA ALA A 97 14.73 8.90 -11.01
C ALA A 97 14.14 7.48 -11.15
N TRP A 98 13.40 7.21 -12.23
CA TRP A 98 12.82 5.90 -12.49
C TRP A 98 13.88 4.80 -12.57
N HIS A 99 14.98 5.05 -13.27
CA HIS A 99 16.07 4.08 -13.36
C HIS A 99 16.78 3.85 -12.03
N THR A 100 17.08 4.94 -11.31
CA THR A 100 17.96 4.91 -10.14
C THR A 100 17.24 4.55 -8.84
N GLN A 101 16.00 5.02 -8.68
CA GLN A 101 15.23 4.88 -7.45
C GLN A 101 14.25 3.71 -7.51
N TRP A 102 13.78 3.32 -8.70
CA TRP A 102 12.69 2.33 -8.81
C TRP A 102 13.10 1.08 -9.58
N LEU A 103 13.59 1.18 -10.83
CA LEU A 103 13.93 0.02 -11.67
C LEU A 103 14.91 -0.93 -10.98
N TRP A 104 16.15 -0.47 -10.74
CA TRP A 104 17.19 -1.36 -10.21
C TRP A 104 16.87 -1.87 -8.80
N PRO A 105 16.39 -1.02 -7.87
CA PRO A 105 15.94 -1.50 -6.56
C PRO A 105 14.83 -2.54 -6.63
N THR A 106 13.85 -2.39 -7.53
CA THR A 106 12.80 -3.41 -7.73
C THR A 106 13.38 -4.70 -8.29
N VAL A 107 14.20 -4.66 -9.35
CA VAL A 107 14.82 -5.85 -9.95
C VAL A 107 15.64 -6.64 -8.92
N GLU A 108 16.39 -5.96 -8.05
CA GLU A 108 17.12 -6.60 -6.95
C GLU A 108 16.22 -7.19 -5.86
N ARG A 109 15.07 -6.54 -5.60
CA ARG A 109 14.08 -7.03 -4.63
C ARG A 109 13.36 -8.27 -5.14
N LEU A 110 13.08 -8.38 -6.44
CA LEU A 110 12.38 -9.53 -7.03
C LEU A 110 13.07 -10.85 -6.68
N THR A 111 14.39 -10.89 -6.69
CA THR A 111 15.16 -12.10 -6.36
C THR A 111 15.17 -12.43 -4.87
N LYS A 112 14.73 -11.50 -4.01
CA LYS A 112 14.66 -11.69 -2.55
C LYS A 112 13.26 -12.11 -2.10
N ILE A 113 12.22 -11.58 -2.74
CA ILE A 113 10.82 -11.84 -2.37
C ILE A 113 10.25 -13.11 -3.00
N SER A 114 10.96 -13.68 -3.96
CA SER A 114 10.52 -14.86 -4.69
C SER A 114 11.67 -15.82 -4.92
N ASP A 115 11.42 -17.10 -4.66
CA ASP A 115 12.37 -18.17 -4.97
C ASP A 115 12.28 -18.53 -6.47
N PHE A 116 13.33 -18.18 -7.20
CA PHE A 116 13.47 -18.52 -8.62
C PHE A 116 14.30 -19.79 -8.86
N SER A 117 14.82 -20.47 -7.83
CA SER A 117 15.67 -21.66 -7.99
C SER A 117 14.98 -22.79 -8.77
N GLY A 118 13.66 -22.90 -8.65
CA GLY A 118 12.82 -23.86 -9.38
C GLY A 118 12.34 -23.40 -10.76
N CYS A 119 12.75 -22.22 -11.24
CA CYS A 119 12.29 -21.65 -12.50
C CYS A 119 13.18 -22.12 -13.67
N GLN A 120 12.60 -22.89 -14.58
CA GLN A 120 13.25 -23.35 -15.82
C GLN A 120 12.55 -22.73 -17.04
N PRO A 121 13.20 -22.65 -18.21
CA PRO A 121 12.65 -21.99 -19.39
C PRO A 121 11.26 -22.46 -19.83
N ARG A 122 10.91 -23.73 -19.56
CA ARG A 122 9.60 -24.31 -19.91
C ARG A 122 8.81 -24.85 -18.71
N ARG A 123 9.31 -24.66 -17.49
CA ARG A 123 8.68 -25.22 -16.30
C ARG A 123 9.00 -24.39 -15.06
N CYS A 124 7.95 -23.96 -14.37
CA CYS A 124 8.07 -23.41 -13.03
C CYS A 124 7.65 -24.45 -12.00
N ARG A 125 8.37 -24.54 -10.88
CA ARG A 125 8.00 -25.36 -9.71
C ARG A 125 7.54 -24.51 -8.53
N TYR A 126 7.38 -23.21 -8.72
CA TYR A 126 6.89 -22.31 -7.67
C TYR A 126 5.51 -22.76 -7.19
N THR A 127 5.34 -22.77 -5.88
CA THR A 127 4.06 -23.03 -5.24
C THR A 127 3.91 -22.01 -4.10
N PRO A 128 2.89 -21.13 -4.14
CA PRO A 128 2.63 -20.20 -3.06
C PRO A 128 2.52 -20.94 -1.72
N GLN A 129 3.32 -20.52 -0.74
CA GLN A 129 3.24 -21.08 0.60
C GLN A 129 2.27 -20.23 1.43
N PRO A 130 1.26 -20.84 2.08
CA PRO A 130 0.44 -20.12 3.04
C PRO A 130 1.30 -19.46 4.11
N GLN A 131 0.99 -18.20 4.44
CA GLN A 131 1.66 -17.45 5.49
C GLN A 131 0.72 -17.33 6.69
N PRO A 132 0.68 -18.31 7.60
CA PRO A 132 -0.25 -18.29 8.72
C PRO A 132 0.15 -17.22 9.74
N THR A 133 -0.84 -16.50 10.26
CA THR A 133 -0.69 -15.66 11.45
C THR A 133 -0.91 -16.52 12.69
N LEU A 134 -0.21 -16.21 13.79
CA LEU A 134 -0.38 -16.94 15.04
C LEU A 134 -1.84 -16.82 15.55
N PRO A 135 -2.44 -17.90 16.07
CA PRO A 135 -3.84 -17.89 16.53
C PRO A 135 -4.12 -16.89 17.66
N SER A 136 -3.10 -16.56 18.45
CA SER A 136 -3.18 -15.64 19.59
C SER A 136 -3.30 -14.16 19.21
N ILE A 137 -3.44 -13.82 17.92
CA ILE A 137 -3.54 -12.42 17.47
C ILE A 137 -4.71 -11.68 18.13
N ALA A 138 -5.86 -12.33 18.34
CA ALA A 138 -7.02 -11.69 18.97
C ALA A 138 -6.77 -11.36 20.45
N GLU A 139 -6.11 -12.26 21.17
CA GLU A 139 -5.72 -12.06 22.57
C GLU A 139 -4.69 -10.93 22.69
N TYR A 140 -3.70 -10.91 21.80
CA TYR A 140 -2.70 -9.85 21.74
C TYR A 140 -3.33 -8.47 21.48
N ILE A 141 -4.27 -8.38 20.54
CA ILE A 141 -4.99 -7.12 20.25
C ILE A 141 -5.79 -6.67 21.46
N THR A 142 -6.51 -7.58 22.12
CA THR A 142 -7.32 -7.24 23.30
C THR A 142 -6.44 -6.68 24.41
N ALA A 143 -5.31 -7.34 24.71
CA ALA A 143 -4.37 -6.88 25.72
C ALA A 143 -3.73 -5.51 25.39
N ASP A 144 -3.37 -5.25 24.12
CA ASP A 144 -2.85 -3.93 23.70
C ASP A 144 -3.89 -2.83 23.87
N LEU A 145 -5.16 -3.09 23.56
CA LEU A 145 -6.24 -2.10 23.72
C LEU A 145 -6.52 -1.81 25.19
N ASP A 146 -6.62 -2.85 26.03
CA ASP A 146 -6.84 -2.70 27.47
C ASP A 146 -5.71 -1.88 28.13
N ASP A 147 -4.45 -2.12 27.75
CA ASP A 147 -3.29 -1.37 28.25
C ASP A 147 -3.34 0.12 27.86
N ARG A 148 -3.75 0.43 26.62
CA ARG A 148 -3.89 1.82 26.15
C ARG A 148 -4.99 2.57 26.88
N ASP A 149 -6.12 1.92 27.14
CA ASP A 149 -7.22 2.55 27.86
C ASP A 149 -6.85 2.77 29.34
N ASN A 150 -6.18 1.80 29.97
CA ASN A 150 -5.63 1.97 31.31
C ASN A 150 -4.61 3.13 31.38
N THR A 151 -3.73 3.24 30.39
CA THR A 151 -2.72 4.31 30.31
C THR A 151 -3.37 5.70 30.10
N ARG A 152 -4.41 5.79 29.26
CA ARG A 152 -5.19 7.03 29.09
C ARG A 152 -5.87 7.43 30.40
N HIS A 153 -6.52 6.50 31.08
CA HIS A 153 -7.19 6.76 32.36
C HIS A 153 -6.21 7.16 33.47
N ALA A 154 -5.01 6.58 33.51
CA ALA A 154 -3.96 6.97 34.46
C ALA A 154 -3.39 8.37 34.20
N SER A 155 -3.51 8.88 32.98
CA SER A 155 -3.01 10.20 32.56
C SER A 155 -4.01 11.34 32.79
N GLU A 156 -5.26 11.03 33.15
CA GLU A 156 -6.29 12.03 33.47
C GLU A 156 -6.13 12.45 34.94
N PRO A 157 -5.85 13.73 35.25
CA PRO A 157 -5.66 14.16 36.64
C PRO A 157 -6.96 13.94 37.43
N PRO A 158 -6.88 13.54 38.72
CA PRO A 158 -8.08 13.33 39.52
C PRO A 158 -8.90 14.61 39.51
N SER A 159 -10.15 14.50 39.04
CA SER A 159 -11.13 15.59 38.99
C SER A 159 -11.11 16.29 40.35
N ALA A 160 -10.61 17.53 40.39
CA ALA A 160 -10.48 18.28 41.62
C ALA A 160 -11.88 18.42 42.23
N ALA A 161 -12.12 17.72 43.33
CA ALA A 161 -13.30 17.91 44.15
C ALA A 161 -13.37 19.38 44.54
N ILE A 162 -14.32 20.11 43.95
CA ILE A 162 -14.58 21.52 44.27
C ILE A 162 -15.12 21.55 45.69
N THR A 163 -14.26 21.76 46.68
CA THR A 163 -14.65 22.20 48.02
C THR A 163 -14.98 23.69 47.93
N HIS A 164 -16.28 24.02 47.91
CA HIS A 164 -16.74 25.39 48.14
C HIS A 164 -16.42 25.78 49.59
N GLY A 165 -15.33 26.53 49.78
CA GLY A 165 -14.99 27.21 51.03
C GLY A 165 -15.49 28.65 50.99
N ASP A 166 -16.45 28.96 51.85
CA ASP A 166 -17.09 30.26 52.04
C ASP A 166 -16.10 31.42 52.21
N ARG A 167 -16.39 32.51 51.49
CA ARG A 167 -15.69 33.81 51.58
C ARG A 167 -16.51 34.72 52.50
N GLN A 168 -16.08 34.92 53.74
CA GLN A 168 -16.50 36.09 54.52
C GLN A 168 -15.42 37.17 54.46
N GLN A 169 -15.91 38.38 54.20
CA GLN A 169 -15.21 39.63 53.97
C GLN A 169 -14.88 40.27 55.31
N HIS A 170 -13.70 40.90 55.43
CA HIS A 170 -13.54 42.28 55.89
C HIS A 170 -12.11 42.77 55.60
#